data_AF-A0A517ZT76-F1
#
_entry.id   AF-A0A517ZT76-F1
#
_cell.length_a   1.000
_cell.length_b   1.000
_cell.length_c   1.000
_cell.angle_alpha   90.00
_cell.angle_beta   90.00
_cell.angle_gamma   90.00
#
_symmetry.space_group_name_H-M   'P 1'
#
loop_
_entity.id
_entity.type
_entity.pdbx_description
1 polymer ?
#
loop_
_entity_poly.entity_id
_entity_poly.type
_entity_poly.pdbx_seq_one_letter_code
_entity_poly.pdbx_strand_id
1 'polypeptide(L)'
;MSQAEIAQHGAIEQLTERMRKFESAGLPKPPNYLLSDYLCFLVDSQLVPRETSDNMQAIYNAVRYGDATIDAGILAKTLAQLDAASANLHEIERPDIEALAEKLAEPQVPAETPDQVLAPLPVNPSLAAAPDVPALPSRKTVDDLSRYMPVANPPLRMSLRILAGGLLWTLMVLVAGYYGHDKVSSLFKKEEPFRLEWEDPHRKLVIDRNSQEGHQQFVNNRRALIQQTDIEKERQRLLVRLAQFHLSHGEYGEFYFIYDSLIRQDPNNPHHKIKFAAFLLDKTKPWYHDPGRALILAEEAVALEPETYSLRVLAEALYQTGDAEQAKDFQQQADIALYEAEIKGRGRLRGIGILRFSKNGRVVPPVSGPGSVAPQKSGTAEWPGD
;
A
#
# COMPACT_ATOMS: atom_id res chain seq x y z
N MET A 1 -12.53 4.56 32.60
CA MET A 1 -13.02 4.73 31.22
C MET A 1 -13.52 6.13 31.05
N SER A 2 -12.98 6.84 30.06
CA SER A 2 -13.41 8.20 29.75
C SER A 2 -14.77 8.17 29.03
N GLN A 3 -15.56 9.25 29.09
CA GLN A 3 -16.83 9.34 28.34
C GLN A 3 -16.63 9.14 26.81
N ALA A 4 -15.42 9.38 26.29
CA ALA A 4 -15.06 9.15 24.89
C ALA A 4 -14.95 7.65 24.53
N GLU A 5 -14.41 6.81 25.43
CA GLU A 5 -14.38 5.34 25.23
C GLU A 5 -15.78 4.74 25.25
N ILE A 6 -16.66 5.23 26.13
CA ILE A 6 -18.06 4.78 26.22
C ILE A 6 -18.85 5.19 24.95
N ALA A 7 -18.56 6.38 24.40
CA ALA A 7 -19.18 6.87 23.17
C ALA A 7 -18.73 6.12 21.91
N GLN A 8 -17.47 5.67 21.85
CA GLN A 8 -16.95 4.89 20.71
C GLN A 8 -17.56 3.49 20.64
N HIS A 9 -17.74 2.78 21.76
CA HIS A 9 -18.39 1.47 21.73
C HIS A 9 -19.86 1.58 21.30
N GLY A 10 -20.61 2.55 21.85
CA GLY A 10 -22.02 2.79 21.51
C GLY A 10 -22.33 3.04 20.03
N ALA A 11 -21.36 3.46 19.22
CA ALA A 11 -21.59 3.84 17.83
C ALA A 11 -21.87 2.62 16.92
N ILE A 12 -21.15 1.50 17.11
CA ILE A 12 -21.43 0.27 16.34
C ILE A 12 -22.80 -0.29 16.71
N GLU A 13 -23.15 -0.31 17.99
CA GLU A 13 -24.48 -0.80 18.39
C GLU A 13 -25.59 0.05 17.78
N GLN A 14 -25.45 1.38 17.81
CA GLN A 14 -26.42 2.30 17.21
C GLN A 14 -26.56 2.08 15.70
N LEU A 15 -25.45 1.99 14.96
CA LEU A 15 -25.48 1.71 13.52
C LEU A 15 -26.11 0.35 13.22
N THR A 16 -25.71 -0.69 13.97
CA THR A 16 -26.25 -2.05 13.80
C THR A 16 -27.74 -2.10 14.10
N GLU A 17 -28.21 -1.39 15.12
CA GLU A 17 -29.63 -1.28 15.44
C GLU A 17 -30.43 -0.62 14.30
N ARG A 18 -29.90 0.44 13.68
CA ARG A 18 -30.57 1.08 12.52
C ARG A 18 -30.58 0.16 11.31
N MET A 19 -29.49 -0.57 11.07
CA MET A 19 -29.43 -1.55 9.97
C MET A 19 -30.46 -2.68 10.17
N ARG A 20 -30.71 -3.13 11.40
CA ARG A 20 -31.79 -4.10 11.70
C ARG A 20 -33.20 -3.59 11.36
N LYS A 21 -33.42 -2.26 11.32
CA LYS A 21 -34.72 -1.73 10.92
C LYS A 21 -35.02 -2.04 9.44
N PHE A 22 -34.02 -2.02 8.57
CA PHE A 22 -34.16 -2.45 7.17
C PHE A 22 -34.55 -3.94 7.08
N GLU A 23 -33.98 -4.78 7.94
CA GLU A 23 -34.36 -6.20 8.02
C GLU A 23 -35.83 -6.36 8.44
N SER A 24 -36.27 -5.61 9.46
CA SER A 24 -37.67 -5.63 9.92
C SER A 24 -38.65 -5.07 8.89
N ALA A 25 -38.15 -4.21 8.00
CA ALA A 25 -38.90 -3.61 6.92
C ALA A 25 -38.86 -4.45 5.63
N GLY A 26 -38.33 -5.68 5.67
CA GLY A 26 -38.40 -6.64 4.57
C GLY A 26 -37.17 -6.68 3.65
N LEU A 27 -36.10 -5.96 3.99
CA LEU A 27 -34.84 -5.93 3.25
C LEU A 27 -33.67 -6.47 4.09
N PRO A 28 -33.67 -7.77 4.44
CA PRO A 28 -32.62 -8.32 5.29
C PRO A 28 -31.26 -8.37 4.56
N LYS A 29 -30.18 -8.09 5.28
CA LYS A 29 -28.83 -8.28 4.74
C LYS A 29 -28.57 -9.79 4.53
N PRO A 30 -28.21 -10.24 3.31
CA PRO A 30 -27.88 -11.64 3.10
C PRO A 30 -26.68 -12.08 3.98
N PRO A 31 -26.65 -13.34 4.44
CA PRO A 31 -25.60 -13.83 5.33
C PRO A 31 -24.20 -13.77 4.68
N ASN A 32 -24.13 -13.95 3.36
CA ASN A 32 -22.89 -13.93 2.59
C ASN A 32 -22.48 -12.53 2.09
N TYR A 33 -23.31 -11.50 2.31
CA TYR A 33 -22.99 -10.14 1.88
C TYR A 33 -22.10 -9.46 2.92
N LEU A 34 -21.02 -8.82 2.44
CA LEU A 34 -20.28 -7.89 3.28
C LEU A 34 -21.16 -6.68 3.59
N LEU A 35 -20.87 -5.98 4.69
CA LEU A 35 -21.57 -4.74 5.02
C LEU A 35 -21.44 -3.73 3.87
N SER A 36 -20.26 -3.65 3.25
CA SER A 36 -19.99 -2.81 2.07
C SER A 36 -20.89 -3.14 0.89
N ASP A 37 -21.08 -4.43 0.58
CA ASP A 37 -21.91 -4.87 -0.55
C ASP A 37 -23.37 -4.50 -0.32
N TYR A 38 -23.84 -4.68 0.91
CA TYR A 38 -25.19 -4.31 1.30
C TYR A 38 -25.40 -2.79 1.25
N LEU A 39 -24.43 -1.99 1.72
CA LEU A 39 -24.51 -0.53 1.62
C LEU A 39 -24.48 -0.05 0.17
N CYS A 40 -23.66 -0.66 -0.69
CA CYS A 40 -23.66 -0.39 -2.13
C CYS A 40 -25.05 -0.67 -2.73
N PHE A 41 -25.67 -1.80 -2.40
CA PHE A 41 -27.02 -2.11 -2.86
C PHE A 41 -28.06 -1.06 -2.40
N LEU A 42 -27.98 -0.61 -1.15
CA LEU A 42 -28.89 0.43 -0.64
C LEU A 42 -28.70 1.78 -1.36
N VAL A 43 -27.46 2.11 -1.72
CA VAL A 43 -27.15 3.30 -2.52
C VAL A 43 -27.63 3.16 -3.95
N ASP A 44 -27.36 2.03 -4.60
CA ASP A 44 -27.75 1.75 -5.99
C ASP A 44 -29.28 1.71 -6.15
N SER A 45 -29.98 1.28 -5.09
CA SER A 45 -31.44 1.30 -4.99
C SER A 45 -31.99 2.66 -4.53
N GLN A 46 -31.14 3.68 -4.37
CA GLN A 46 -31.49 5.04 -3.95
C GLN A 46 -32.19 5.12 -2.58
N LEU A 47 -32.06 4.08 -1.76
CA LEU A 47 -32.64 4.04 -0.41
C LEU A 47 -31.80 4.85 0.58
N VAL A 48 -30.50 4.90 0.36
CA VAL A 48 -29.53 5.58 1.23
C VAL A 48 -28.61 6.46 0.38
N PRO A 49 -28.34 7.71 0.78
CA PRO A 49 -27.36 8.55 0.10
C PRO A 49 -25.95 7.94 0.11
N ARG A 50 -25.19 8.16 -0.96
CA ARG A 50 -23.78 7.70 -1.04
C ARG A 50 -22.95 8.16 0.15
N GLU A 51 -23.14 9.42 0.56
CA GLU A 51 -22.48 10.02 1.73
C GLU A 51 -22.73 9.22 3.01
N THR A 52 -23.95 8.72 3.21
CA THR A 52 -24.33 7.93 4.39
C THR A 52 -23.61 6.59 4.40
N SER A 53 -23.51 5.91 3.26
CA SER A 53 -22.73 4.66 3.12
C SER A 53 -21.25 4.89 3.44
N ASP A 54 -20.65 5.93 2.86
CA ASP A 54 -19.23 6.24 3.08
C ASP A 54 -18.97 6.57 4.56
N ASN A 55 -19.87 7.34 5.20
CA ASN A 55 -19.80 7.66 6.62
C ASN A 55 -20.00 6.41 7.51
N MET A 56 -20.90 5.49 7.15
CA MET A 56 -21.10 4.25 7.90
C MET A 56 -19.84 3.38 7.87
N GLN A 57 -19.24 3.21 6.69
CA GLN A 57 -18.02 2.44 6.53
C GLN A 57 -16.88 3.09 7.33
N ALA A 58 -16.80 4.41 7.30
CA ALA A 58 -15.87 5.22 8.07
C ALA A 58 -16.00 5.00 9.59
N ILE A 59 -17.22 5.12 10.13
CA ILE A 59 -17.50 4.94 11.57
C ILE A 59 -17.22 3.50 12.00
N TYR A 60 -17.68 2.51 11.22
CA TYR A 60 -17.49 1.10 11.55
C TYR A 60 -16.00 0.74 11.61
N ASN A 61 -15.21 1.25 10.67
CA ASN A 61 -13.76 1.07 10.67
C ASN A 61 -13.10 1.81 11.85
N ALA A 62 -13.52 3.04 12.16
CA ALA A 62 -12.97 3.82 13.28
C ALA A 62 -13.18 3.11 14.63
N VAL A 63 -14.37 2.55 14.88
CA VAL A 63 -14.66 1.82 16.12
C VAL A 63 -13.92 0.47 16.16
N ARG A 64 -13.86 -0.24 15.03
CA ARG A 64 -13.26 -1.58 14.97
C ARG A 64 -11.75 -1.58 15.15
N TYR A 65 -11.08 -0.53 14.66
CA TYR A 65 -9.61 -0.45 14.66
C TYR A 65 -9.05 0.57 15.65
N GLY A 66 -9.88 1.38 16.31
CA GLY A 66 -9.49 2.18 17.48
C GLY A 66 -8.66 3.43 17.20
N ASP A 67 -8.26 3.67 15.96
CA ASP A 67 -7.25 4.69 15.61
C ASP A 67 -7.81 6.09 15.34
N ALA A 68 -9.14 6.25 15.23
CA ALA A 68 -9.77 7.52 14.90
C ALA A 68 -10.86 7.90 15.89
N THR A 69 -10.80 9.13 16.41
CA THR A 69 -11.92 9.75 17.11
C THR A 69 -13.09 9.91 16.15
N ILE A 70 -14.23 9.32 16.48
CA ILE A 70 -15.45 9.45 15.70
C ILE A 70 -15.95 10.89 15.84
N ASP A 71 -16.09 11.59 14.72
CA ASP A 71 -16.76 12.88 14.71
C ASP A 71 -18.24 12.67 15.08
N ALA A 72 -18.64 13.19 16.24
CA ALA A 72 -19.99 13.04 16.77
C ALA A 72 -21.06 13.66 15.84
N GLY A 73 -20.72 14.70 15.09
CA GLY A 73 -21.59 15.32 14.09
C GLY A 73 -21.80 14.40 12.88
N ILE A 74 -20.74 13.75 12.40
CA ILE A 74 -20.84 12.76 11.32
C ILE A 74 -21.67 11.55 11.77
N LEU A 75 -21.45 11.04 12.99
CA LEU A 75 -22.26 9.95 13.55
C LEU A 75 -23.74 10.34 13.63
N ALA A 76 -24.06 11.48 14.24
CA ALA A 76 -25.44 11.95 14.37
C ALA A 76 -26.12 12.14 13.02
N LYS A 77 -25.43 12.74 12.04
CA LYS A 77 -25.93 12.92 10.67
C LYS A 77 -26.21 11.58 10.00
N THR A 78 -25.29 10.62 10.12
CA THR A 78 -25.41 9.29 9.53
C THR A 78 -26.60 8.53 10.12
N LEU A 79 -26.75 8.56 11.45
CA LEU A 79 -27.88 7.93 12.13
C LEU A 79 -29.21 8.55 11.70
N ALA A 80 -29.30 9.88 11.60
CA ALA A 80 -30.51 10.55 11.14
C ALA A 80 -30.86 10.19 9.69
N GLN A 81 -29.87 10.06 8.81
CA GLN A 81 -30.08 9.63 7.43
C GLN A 81 -30.55 8.18 7.32
N LEU A 82 -30.04 7.28 8.16
CA LEU A 82 -30.50 5.89 8.23
C LEU A 82 -31.93 5.79 8.78
N ASP A 83 -32.26 6.59 9.80
CA ASP A 83 -33.62 6.65 10.35
C ASP A 83 -34.62 7.20 9.31
N ALA A 84 -34.23 8.22 8.53
CA ALA A 84 -35.05 8.74 7.43
C ALA A 84 -35.21 7.71 6.30
N ALA A 85 -34.14 7.03 5.90
CA ALA A 85 -34.19 5.98 4.89
C ALA A 85 -35.09 4.81 5.31
N SER A 86 -35.01 4.39 6.58
CA SER A 86 -35.90 3.37 7.15
C SER A 86 -37.36 3.82 7.17
N ALA A 87 -37.64 5.10 7.45
CA ALA A 87 -38.99 5.63 7.41
C ALA A 87 -39.55 5.63 5.98
N ASN A 88 -38.75 6.09 5.00
CA ASN A 88 -39.12 6.06 3.58
C ASN A 88 -39.39 4.62 3.12
N LEU A 89 -38.63 3.64 3.61
CA LEU A 89 -38.86 2.23 3.29
C LEU A 89 -40.26 1.75 3.68
N HIS A 90 -40.81 2.25 4.79
CA HIS A 90 -42.18 1.91 5.22
C HIS A 90 -43.27 2.57 4.38
N GLU A 91 -42.93 3.60 3.59
CA GLU A 91 -43.83 4.24 2.65
C GLU A 91 -43.85 3.55 1.27
N ILE A 92 -42.83 2.75 0.97
CA ILE A 92 -42.77 1.95 -0.26
C ILE A 92 -43.82 0.82 -0.18
N GLU A 93 -44.51 0.57 -1.29
CA GLU A 93 -45.48 -0.51 -1.35
C GLU A 93 -44.79 -1.86 -1.16
N ARG A 94 -45.42 -2.76 -0.40
CA ARG A 94 -44.91 -4.11 -0.13
C ARG A 94 -44.42 -4.88 -1.37
N PRO A 95 -45.12 -4.91 -2.53
CA PRO A 95 -44.59 -5.58 -3.73
C PRO A 95 -43.25 -5.01 -4.22
N ASP A 96 -43.02 -3.71 -4.07
CA ASP A 96 -41.75 -3.08 -4.49
C ASP A 96 -40.61 -3.46 -3.53
N ILE A 97 -40.91 -3.56 -2.23
CA ILE A 97 -39.95 -4.07 -1.23
C ILE A 97 -39.59 -5.52 -1.51
N GLU A 98 -40.59 -6.36 -1.84
CA GLU A 98 -40.37 -7.76 -2.20
C GLU A 98 -39.51 -7.89 -3.47
N ALA A 99 -39.73 -7.05 -4.48
CA ALA A 99 -38.90 -7.00 -5.68
C ALA A 99 -37.45 -6.57 -5.39
N LEU A 100 -37.26 -5.59 -4.49
CA LEU A 100 -35.92 -5.19 -4.04
C LEU A 100 -35.22 -6.31 -3.26
N ALA A 101 -35.96 -7.03 -2.40
CA ALA A 101 -35.42 -8.15 -1.63
C ALA A 101 -35.06 -9.33 -2.55
N GLU A 102 -35.86 -9.60 -3.58
CA GLU A 102 -35.56 -10.60 -4.61
C GLU A 102 -34.29 -10.24 -5.38
N LYS A 103 -34.16 -8.98 -5.83
CA LYS A 103 -32.94 -8.47 -6.48
C LYS A 103 -31.70 -8.54 -5.58
N LEU A 104 -31.88 -8.34 -4.27
CA LEU A 104 -30.82 -8.48 -3.28
C LEU A 104 -30.42 -9.95 -3.05
N ALA A 105 -31.38 -10.87 -3.19
CA ALA A 105 -31.20 -12.31 -3.00
C ALA A 105 -30.73 -13.04 -4.27
N GLU A 106 -30.89 -12.43 -5.45
CA GLU A 106 -30.40 -12.98 -6.71
C GLU A 106 -28.89 -13.26 -6.59
N PRO A 107 -28.46 -14.54 -6.70
CA PRO A 107 -27.05 -14.84 -6.79
C PRO A 107 -26.48 -14.08 -7.98
N GLN A 108 -25.36 -13.38 -7.81
CA GLN A 108 -24.65 -12.77 -8.93
C GLN A 108 -24.07 -13.89 -9.80
N VAL A 109 -24.92 -14.51 -10.62
CA VAL A 109 -24.56 -15.62 -11.50
C VAL A 109 -23.75 -15.05 -12.67
N PRO A 110 -22.53 -15.55 -12.92
CA PRO A 110 -21.79 -15.23 -14.14
C PRO A 110 -22.57 -15.78 -15.34
N ALA A 111 -22.83 -14.95 -16.34
CA ALA A 111 -23.47 -15.37 -17.59
C ALA A 111 -22.75 -16.59 -18.19
N GLU A 112 -23.45 -17.71 -18.30
CA GLU A 112 -22.98 -18.93 -18.95
C GLU A 112 -22.64 -18.69 -20.42
N THR A 113 -21.56 -19.30 -20.91
CA THR A 113 -21.34 -19.50 -22.34
C THR A 113 -21.02 -20.98 -22.60
N PRO A 114 -21.56 -21.60 -23.67
CA PRO A 114 -21.60 -23.05 -23.85
C PRO A 114 -20.38 -23.60 -24.58
N ASP A 115 -20.10 -24.88 -24.29
CA ASP A 115 -19.39 -25.87 -25.09
C ASP A 115 -18.07 -25.45 -25.78
N GLN A 116 -16.93 -25.78 -25.15
CA GLN A 116 -15.74 -26.19 -25.90
C GLN A 116 -15.08 -27.45 -25.33
N VAL A 117 -15.12 -28.45 -26.20
CA VAL A 117 -14.51 -29.78 -26.20
C VAL A 117 -13.06 -29.78 -25.72
N LEU A 118 -12.78 -30.59 -24.70
CA LEU A 118 -11.43 -30.95 -24.26
C LEU A 118 -10.69 -31.78 -25.33
N ALA A 119 -9.43 -31.45 -25.59
CA ALA A 119 -8.45 -32.39 -26.13
C ALA A 119 -7.22 -32.44 -25.17
N PRO A 120 -6.73 -33.62 -24.80
CA PRO A 120 -5.63 -33.77 -23.85
C PRO A 120 -4.24 -33.62 -24.52
N LEU A 121 -3.33 -32.95 -23.83
CA LEU A 121 -1.89 -32.93 -24.14
C LEU A 121 -1.20 -34.20 -23.59
N PRO A 122 -0.25 -34.80 -24.33
CA PRO A 122 0.49 -35.95 -23.86
C PRO A 122 1.67 -35.55 -22.96
N VAL A 123 1.85 -36.34 -21.91
CA VAL A 123 2.98 -36.37 -21.00
C VAL A 123 4.16 -37.06 -21.67
N ASN A 124 5.39 -36.58 -21.44
CA ASN A 124 6.51 -37.49 -21.20
C ASN A 124 7.62 -36.84 -20.35
N PRO A 125 8.20 -37.60 -19.40
CA PRO A 125 9.26 -37.13 -18.51
C PRO A 125 10.64 -37.50 -19.07
N SER A 126 11.68 -36.77 -18.67
CA SER A 126 13.03 -37.36 -18.63
C SER A 126 13.90 -36.72 -17.56
N LEU A 127 14.48 -37.59 -16.74
CA LEU A 127 15.52 -37.35 -15.75
C LEU A 127 16.85 -36.91 -16.40
N ALA A 128 17.66 -36.24 -15.57
CA ALA A 128 19.15 -36.22 -15.50
C ALA A 128 19.61 -34.77 -15.29
N ALA A 129 20.65 -34.42 -14.55
CA ALA A 129 21.57 -35.06 -13.62
C ALA A 129 22.23 -33.89 -12.84
N ALA A 130 22.70 -34.15 -11.61
CA ALA A 130 23.40 -33.16 -10.79
C ALA A 130 24.76 -32.76 -11.41
N PRO A 131 25.20 -31.50 -11.29
CA PRO A 131 26.58 -31.15 -11.58
C PRO A 131 27.43 -31.03 -10.30
N ASP A 132 28.62 -31.60 -10.43
CA ASP A 132 29.75 -31.59 -9.50
C ASP A 132 30.19 -30.19 -9.09
N VAL A 133 30.58 -30.09 -7.81
CA VAL A 133 31.18 -28.91 -7.16
C VAL A 133 32.69 -28.91 -7.40
N PRO A 134 33.29 -27.85 -7.99
CA PRO A 134 34.74 -27.68 -7.98
C PRO A 134 35.22 -26.95 -6.70
N ALA A 135 36.36 -27.44 -6.19
CA ALA A 135 37.05 -26.98 -4.99
C ALA A 135 37.59 -25.53 -5.09
N LEU A 136 37.58 -24.84 -3.95
CA LEU A 136 38.22 -23.53 -3.73
C LEU A 136 39.75 -23.61 -3.82
N PRO A 137 40.43 -22.61 -4.42
CA PRO A 137 41.85 -22.39 -4.20
C PRO A 137 42.14 -21.49 -2.98
N SER A 138 43.31 -21.78 -2.42
CA SER A 138 43.94 -21.27 -1.21
C SER A 138 44.17 -19.75 -1.17
N ARG A 139 43.88 -19.19 0.01
CA ARG A 139 44.12 -17.82 0.47
C ARG A 139 45.62 -17.50 0.48
N LYS A 140 46.07 -16.56 -0.37
CA LYS A 140 47.38 -15.91 -0.25
C LYS A 140 47.22 -14.59 0.50
N THR A 141 47.99 -14.44 1.56
CA THR A 141 48.24 -13.22 2.32
C THR A 141 48.93 -12.18 1.44
N VAL A 142 48.38 -10.97 1.39
CA VAL A 142 49.03 -9.79 0.80
C VAL A 142 49.10 -8.73 1.89
N ASP A 143 50.23 -8.75 2.60
CA ASP A 143 50.81 -7.54 3.15
C ASP A 143 51.44 -6.72 2.00
N ASP A 144 51.60 -5.43 2.24
CA ASP A 144 52.45 -4.48 1.49
C ASP A 144 51.76 -3.69 0.35
N LEU A 145 50.99 -2.68 0.74
CA LEU A 145 50.51 -1.60 -0.14
C LEU A 145 50.78 -0.20 0.45
N SER A 146 51.81 -0.08 1.28
CA SER A 146 52.28 1.20 1.83
C SER A 146 53.67 1.55 1.29
N ARG A 147 53.77 1.85 0.00
CA ARG A 147 54.90 2.56 -0.62
C ARG A 147 54.46 3.09 -1.97
N TYR A 148 54.91 4.30 -2.31
CA TYR A 148 54.65 5.09 -3.53
C TYR A 148 53.46 6.07 -3.48
N MET A 149 53.65 7.20 -2.79
CA MET A 149 53.33 8.51 -3.35
C MET A 149 54.30 9.59 -2.83
N PRO A 150 55.08 10.26 -3.68
CA PRO A 150 55.74 11.51 -3.31
C PRO A 150 54.77 12.67 -3.44
N VAL A 151 54.57 13.40 -2.33
CA VAL A 151 53.85 14.68 -2.29
C VAL A 151 54.77 15.75 -2.85
N ALA A 152 54.45 16.28 -4.02
CA ALA A 152 55.08 17.48 -4.58
C ALA A 152 54.09 18.65 -4.51
N ASN A 153 54.42 19.66 -3.71
CA ASN A 153 53.68 20.94 -3.64
C ASN A 153 54.02 21.79 -4.88
N PRO A 154 53.05 22.19 -5.71
CA PRO A 154 53.32 23.14 -6.79
C PRO A 154 53.36 24.59 -6.28
N PRO A 155 54.21 25.46 -6.85
CA PRO A 155 54.35 26.85 -6.44
C PRO A 155 53.12 27.70 -6.80
N LEU A 156 52.67 28.47 -5.82
CA LEU A 156 51.38 29.18 -5.73
C LEU A 156 51.22 30.42 -6.64
N ARG A 157 51.88 30.49 -7.80
CA ARG A 157 51.82 31.68 -8.69
C ARG A 157 51.38 31.44 -10.13
N MET A 158 51.08 30.19 -10.52
CA MET A 158 50.48 29.89 -11.84
C MET A 158 48.99 29.48 -11.79
N SER A 159 48.33 29.53 -10.63
CA SER A 159 46.96 29.01 -10.48
C SER A 159 45.86 29.93 -11.02
N LEU A 160 46.09 31.24 -11.13
CA LEU A 160 45.01 32.17 -11.50
C LEU A 160 44.62 32.07 -12.98
N ARG A 161 45.58 31.81 -13.88
CA ARG A 161 45.31 31.65 -15.32
C ARG A 161 44.68 30.30 -15.65
N ILE A 162 45.05 29.26 -14.90
CA ILE A 162 44.46 27.91 -15.05
C ILE A 162 43.04 27.87 -14.46
N LEU A 163 42.80 28.56 -13.33
CA LEU A 163 41.45 28.69 -12.77
C LEU A 163 40.53 29.54 -13.66
N ALA A 164 41.03 30.65 -14.22
CA ALA A 164 40.24 31.46 -15.15
C ALA A 164 39.94 30.70 -16.46
N GLY A 165 40.91 29.98 -17.01
CA GLY A 165 40.72 29.14 -18.20
C GLY A 165 39.76 27.97 -17.94
N GLY A 166 39.88 27.32 -16.77
CA GLY A 166 38.99 26.24 -16.35
C GLY A 166 37.55 26.72 -16.15
N LEU A 167 37.35 27.86 -15.48
CA LEU A 167 36.02 28.45 -15.31
C LEU A 167 35.40 28.85 -16.65
N LEU A 168 36.17 29.49 -17.53
CA LEU A 168 35.68 29.86 -18.87
C LEU A 168 35.32 28.63 -19.69
N TRP A 169 36.12 27.56 -19.64
CA TRP A 169 35.82 26.29 -20.31
C TRP A 169 34.55 25.64 -19.76
N THR A 170 34.39 25.57 -18.43
CA THR A 170 33.17 25.03 -17.83
C THR A 170 31.94 25.86 -18.19
N LEU A 171 32.05 27.18 -18.23
CA LEU A 171 30.97 28.08 -18.65
C LEU A 171 30.62 27.84 -20.13
N MET A 172 31.62 27.67 -20.99
CA MET A 172 31.41 27.43 -22.41
C MET A 172 30.75 26.07 -22.66
N VAL A 173 31.14 25.02 -21.92
CA VAL A 173 30.48 23.70 -21.95
C VAL A 173 29.05 23.78 -21.42
N LEU A 174 28.78 24.58 -20.39
CA LEU A 174 27.43 24.80 -19.86
C LEU A 174 26.54 25.55 -20.86
N VAL A 175 27.05 26.59 -21.51
CA VAL A 175 26.32 27.37 -22.53
C VAL A 175 26.10 26.54 -23.79
N ALA A 176 27.11 25.79 -24.25
CA ALA A 176 26.98 24.88 -25.38
C ALA A 176 26.04 23.70 -25.07
N GLY A 177 26.05 23.20 -23.83
CA GLY A 177 25.12 22.19 -23.34
C GLY A 177 23.69 22.73 -23.26
N TYR A 178 23.50 23.97 -22.79
CA TYR A 178 22.18 24.62 -22.69
C TYR A 178 21.58 24.88 -24.08
N TYR A 179 22.35 25.48 -24.99
CA TYR A 179 21.90 25.71 -26.38
C TYR A 179 21.80 24.42 -27.19
N GLY A 180 22.67 23.44 -26.93
CA GLY A 180 22.60 22.10 -27.50
C GLY A 180 21.35 21.37 -27.04
N HIS A 181 20.99 21.45 -25.76
CA HIS A 181 19.78 20.84 -25.22
C HIS A 181 18.50 21.42 -25.83
N ASP A 182 18.48 22.72 -26.16
CA ASP A 182 17.31 23.37 -26.77
C ASP A 182 17.14 23.00 -28.27
N LYS A 183 18.24 22.81 -29.00
CA LYS A 183 18.20 22.33 -30.40
C LYS A 183 18.05 20.82 -30.54
N VAL A 184 18.59 20.05 -29.59
CA VAL A 184 18.48 18.59 -29.57
C VAL A 184 17.09 18.17 -29.07
N SER A 185 16.50 18.87 -28.09
CA SER A 185 15.13 18.62 -27.65
C SER A 185 14.08 18.89 -28.72
N SER A 186 14.34 19.84 -29.63
CA SER A 186 13.45 20.12 -30.78
C SER A 186 13.61 19.11 -31.93
N LEU A 187 14.76 18.43 -32.04
CA LEU A 187 14.99 17.35 -33.01
C LEU A 187 14.50 15.97 -32.52
N PHE A 188 14.31 15.80 -31.21
CA PHE A 188 13.68 14.60 -30.60
C PHE A 188 12.15 14.73 -30.44
N LYS A 189 11.46 15.48 -31.32
CA LYS A 189 10.00 15.36 -31.50
C LYS A 189 9.63 14.06 -32.22
N LYS A 190 9.89 12.93 -31.57
CA LYS A 190 9.19 11.66 -31.75
C LYS A 190 9.09 10.99 -30.39
N GLU A 191 7.83 10.78 -30.00
CA GLU A 191 7.36 10.09 -28.80
C GLU A 191 7.66 10.84 -27.48
N GLU A 192 6.63 11.58 -27.05
CA GLU A 192 6.62 12.30 -25.79
C GLU A 192 6.81 11.34 -24.60
N PRO A 193 7.78 11.61 -23.71
CA PRO A 193 7.80 10.98 -22.40
C PRO A 193 6.67 11.60 -21.56
N PHE A 194 5.61 10.81 -21.38
CA PHE A 194 4.58 10.85 -20.34
C PHE A 194 4.69 12.05 -19.38
N ARG A 195 4.23 13.23 -19.81
CA ARG A 195 3.82 14.30 -18.90
C ARG A 195 2.42 13.96 -18.42
N LEU A 196 2.27 13.73 -17.11
CA LEU A 196 0.96 13.77 -16.46
C LEU A 196 0.46 15.22 -16.53
N GLU A 197 -0.20 15.54 -17.64
CA GLU A 197 -0.98 16.75 -17.81
C GLU A 197 -2.39 16.45 -17.29
N TRP A 198 -2.74 17.09 -16.18
CA TRP A 198 -4.09 17.05 -15.63
C TRP A 198 -5.02 17.88 -16.52
N GLU A 199 -6.19 17.32 -16.80
CA GLU A 199 -7.43 17.97 -17.27
C GLU A 199 -7.54 18.44 -18.73
N ASP A 200 -8.02 17.52 -19.58
CA ASP A 200 -8.97 17.87 -20.64
C ASP A 200 -10.28 17.08 -20.40
N PRO A 201 -11.35 17.70 -19.86
CA PRO A 201 -12.56 17.00 -19.43
C PRO A 201 -13.38 16.40 -20.57
N HIS A 202 -13.18 16.84 -21.81
CA HIS A 202 -13.97 16.35 -22.96
C HIS A 202 -13.32 15.19 -23.73
N ARG A 203 -12.04 14.87 -23.47
CA ARG A 203 -11.37 13.69 -24.07
C ARG A 203 -11.59 12.37 -23.30
N LYS A 204 -12.05 12.42 -22.04
CA LYS A 204 -12.26 11.22 -21.19
C LYS A 204 -13.47 10.37 -21.59
N LEU A 205 -14.56 10.97 -22.08
CA LEU A 205 -15.86 10.30 -22.20
C LEU A 205 -15.93 9.16 -23.24
N VAL A 206 -15.05 9.15 -24.25
CA VAL A 206 -15.04 8.08 -25.29
C VAL A 206 -14.01 6.99 -24.99
N ILE A 207 -13.00 7.27 -24.16
CA ILE A 207 -12.02 6.29 -23.68
C ILE A 207 -12.59 5.50 -22.49
N ASP A 208 -13.56 6.07 -21.75
CA ASP A 208 -14.07 5.54 -20.49
C ASP A 208 -14.80 4.20 -20.60
N ARG A 209 -15.69 4.01 -21.59
CA ARG A 209 -16.56 2.83 -21.62
C ARG A 209 -15.82 1.53 -21.95
N ASN A 210 -14.95 1.54 -22.96
CA ASN A 210 -14.12 0.38 -23.30
C ASN A 210 -13.05 0.10 -22.24
N SER A 211 -12.57 1.13 -21.51
CA SER A 211 -11.64 0.94 -20.40
C SER A 211 -12.34 0.38 -19.16
N GLN A 212 -13.59 0.78 -18.90
CA GLN A 212 -14.40 0.29 -17.80
C GLN A 212 -14.89 -1.14 -18.06
N GLU A 213 -15.31 -1.45 -19.30
CA GLU A 213 -15.63 -2.81 -19.72
C GLU A 213 -14.39 -3.72 -19.65
N GLY A 214 -13.24 -3.26 -20.12
CA GLY A 214 -11.98 -4.01 -20.01
C GLY A 214 -11.54 -4.23 -18.55
N HIS A 215 -11.76 -3.23 -17.69
CA HIS A 215 -11.53 -3.34 -16.25
C HIS A 215 -12.45 -4.38 -15.60
N GLN A 216 -13.77 -4.26 -15.82
CA GLN A 216 -14.76 -5.19 -15.29
C GLN A 216 -14.51 -6.61 -15.81
N GLN A 217 -14.20 -6.75 -17.10
CA GLN A 217 -13.88 -8.05 -17.70
C GLN A 217 -12.62 -8.66 -17.07
N PHE A 218 -11.58 -7.87 -16.82
CA PHE A 218 -10.39 -8.38 -16.11
C PHE A 218 -10.72 -8.84 -14.69
N VAL A 219 -11.46 -8.03 -13.92
CA VAL A 219 -11.86 -8.36 -12.55
C VAL A 219 -12.73 -9.62 -12.52
N ASN A 220 -13.75 -9.69 -13.37
CA ASN A 220 -14.67 -10.82 -13.46
C ASN A 220 -13.95 -12.10 -13.88
N ASN A 221 -13.14 -12.04 -14.95
CA ASN A 221 -12.35 -13.19 -15.40
C ASN A 221 -11.41 -13.67 -14.29
N ARG A 222 -10.76 -12.77 -13.57
CA ARG A 222 -9.82 -13.15 -12.50
C ARG A 222 -10.55 -13.73 -11.29
N ARG A 223 -11.71 -13.19 -10.90
CA ARG A 223 -12.57 -13.76 -9.84
C ARG A 223 -13.09 -15.16 -10.22
N ALA A 224 -13.53 -15.35 -11.47
CA ALA A 224 -13.95 -16.67 -11.97
C ALA A 224 -12.79 -17.68 -11.92
N LEU A 225 -11.59 -17.28 -12.38
CA LEU A 225 -10.39 -18.12 -12.28
C LEU A 225 -10.07 -18.49 -10.82
N ILE A 226 -10.15 -17.54 -9.88
CA ILE A 226 -9.93 -17.78 -8.45
C ILE A 226 -10.91 -18.83 -7.90
N GLN A 227 -12.18 -18.75 -8.28
CA GLN A 227 -13.22 -19.68 -7.87
C GLN A 227 -13.01 -21.08 -8.45
N GLN A 228 -12.62 -21.17 -9.72
CA GLN A 228 -12.38 -22.45 -10.42
C GLN A 228 -11.05 -23.11 -10.06
N THR A 229 -10.12 -22.39 -9.44
CA THR A 229 -8.80 -22.90 -9.10
C THR A 229 -8.86 -23.64 -7.76
N ASP A 230 -8.67 -24.95 -7.78
CA ASP A 230 -8.59 -25.79 -6.58
C ASP A 230 -7.19 -25.81 -5.94
N ILE A 231 -6.17 -25.40 -6.70
CA ILE A 231 -4.79 -25.34 -6.24
C ILE A 231 -4.57 -24.03 -5.46
N GLU A 232 -4.51 -24.12 -4.14
CA GLU A 232 -4.43 -22.96 -3.24
C GLU A 232 -3.26 -22.02 -3.58
N LYS A 233 -2.08 -22.56 -3.90
CA LYS A 233 -0.91 -21.77 -4.30
C LYS A 233 -1.15 -20.95 -5.58
N GLU A 234 -1.94 -21.47 -6.52
CA GLU A 234 -2.29 -20.77 -7.75
C GLU A 234 -3.39 -19.73 -7.48
N ARG A 235 -4.36 -20.08 -6.64
CA ARG A 235 -5.40 -19.16 -6.16
C ARG A 235 -4.78 -17.93 -5.50
N GLN A 236 -3.80 -18.11 -4.60
CA GLN A 236 -3.08 -17.01 -3.97
C GLN A 236 -2.32 -16.14 -4.98
N ARG A 237 -1.67 -16.75 -5.98
CA ARG A 237 -1.02 -15.98 -7.06
C ARG A 237 -2.02 -15.15 -7.86
N LEU A 238 -3.22 -15.69 -8.12
CA LEU A 238 -4.29 -14.98 -8.81
C LEU A 238 -4.82 -13.81 -7.98
N LEU A 239 -5.01 -14.01 -6.67
CA LEU A 239 -5.37 -12.95 -5.73
C LEU A 239 -4.32 -11.83 -5.67
N VAL A 240 -3.03 -12.17 -5.59
CA VAL A 240 -1.94 -11.16 -5.63
C VAL A 240 -2.00 -10.33 -6.91
N ARG A 241 -2.24 -10.96 -8.08
CA ARG A 241 -2.39 -10.25 -9.35
C ARG A 241 -3.62 -9.36 -9.38
N LEU A 242 -4.73 -9.82 -8.83
CA LEU A 242 -5.96 -9.05 -8.72
C LEU A 242 -5.75 -7.82 -7.82
N ALA A 243 -5.13 -8.00 -6.66
CA ALA A 243 -4.79 -6.89 -5.77
C ALA A 243 -3.89 -5.85 -6.45
N GLN A 244 -2.82 -6.29 -7.14
CA GLN A 244 -1.95 -5.38 -7.88
C GLN A 244 -2.69 -4.59 -8.95
N PHE A 245 -3.67 -5.20 -9.62
CA PHE A 245 -4.53 -4.52 -10.57
C PHE A 245 -5.39 -3.46 -9.88
N HIS A 246 -6.04 -3.76 -8.75
CA HIS A 246 -6.79 -2.77 -7.98
C HIS A 246 -5.90 -1.61 -7.51
N LEU A 247 -4.67 -1.91 -7.06
CA LEU A 247 -3.70 -0.89 -6.65
C LEU A 247 -3.35 0.08 -7.78
N SER A 248 -3.15 -0.41 -9.01
CA SER A 248 -2.81 0.45 -10.15
C SER A 248 -3.98 1.32 -10.62
N HIS A 249 -5.21 0.96 -10.28
CA HIS A 249 -6.43 1.72 -10.62
C HIS A 249 -6.90 2.62 -9.48
N GLY A 250 -6.17 2.68 -8.36
CA GLY A 250 -6.54 3.52 -7.21
C GLY A 250 -7.62 2.92 -6.31
N GLU A 251 -7.99 1.65 -6.54
CA GLU A 251 -9.00 0.90 -5.79
C GLU A 251 -8.38 0.29 -4.53
N TYR A 252 -7.93 1.17 -3.65
CA TYR A 252 -7.16 0.80 -2.46
C TYR A 252 -7.92 -0.08 -1.47
N GLY A 253 -9.26 0.02 -1.43
CA GLY A 253 -10.11 -0.82 -0.59
C GLY A 253 -10.07 -2.30 -0.98
N GLU A 254 -10.12 -2.59 -2.29
CA GLU A 254 -10.03 -3.96 -2.80
C GLU A 254 -8.63 -4.54 -2.57
N PHE A 255 -7.57 -3.74 -2.80
CA PHE A 255 -6.19 -4.16 -2.48
C PHE A 255 -6.06 -4.54 -1.00
N TYR A 256 -6.57 -3.68 -0.11
CA TYR A 256 -6.54 -3.89 1.33
C TYR A 256 -7.24 -5.19 1.71
N PHE A 257 -8.47 -5.39 1.22
CA PHE A 257 -9.26 -6.58 1.53
C PHE A 257 -8.60 -7.88 1.05
N ILE A 258 -8.04 -7.88 -0.16
CA ILE A 258 -7.36 -9.06 -0.71
C ILE A 258 -6.11 -9.39 0.11
N TYR A 259 -5.27 -8.41 0.46
CA TYR A 259 -4.07 -8.68 1.26
C TYR A 259 -4.38 -9.10 2.69
N ASP A 260 -5.41 -8.51 3.30
CA ASP A 260 -5.91 -8.94 4.61
C ASP A 260 -6.37 -10.41 4.58
N SER A 261 -7.08 -10.81 3.52
CA SER A 261 -7.48 -12.22 3.30
C SER A 261 -6.27 -13.15 3.08
N LEU A 262 -5.31 -12.75 2.24
CA LEU A 262 -4.10 -13.52 1.96
C LEU A 262 -3.27 -13.79 3.22
N ILE A 263 -3.17 -12.82 4.13
CA ILE A 263 -2.44 -12.96 5.40
C ILE A 263 -3.20 -13.90 6.35
N ARG A 264 -4.54 -13.87 6.38
CA ARG A 264 -5.33 -14.82 7.19
C ARG A 264 -5.21 -16.25 6.68
N GLN A 265 -5.16 -16.43 5.36
CA GLN A 265 -5.03 -17.74 4.72
C GLN A 265 -3.63 -18.34 4.89
N ASP A 266 -2.59 -17.51 4.79
CA ASP A 266 -1.20 -17.93 5.00
C ASP A 266 -0.47 -16.95 5.94
N PRO A 267 -0.63 -17.12 7.27
CA PRO A 267 -0.04 -16.22 8.27
C PRO A 267 1.48 -16.29 8.33
N ASN A 268 2.12 -17.28 7.70
CA ASN A 268 3.57 -17.47 7.72
C ASN A 268 4.23 -16.98 6.42
N ASN A 269 3.51 -16.25 5.59
CA ASN A 269 4.04 -15.70 4.34
C ASN A 269 4.67 -14.31 4.54
N PRO A 270 6.02 -14.19 4.65
CA PRO A 270 6.65 -12.89 4.88
C PRO A 270 6.39 -11.90 3.74
N HIS A 271 6.26 -12.40 2.51
CA HIS A 271 6.05 -11.55 1.34
C HIS A 271 4.66 -10.88 1.32
N HIS A 272 3.61 -11.57 1.77
CA HIS A 272 2.28 -10.96 1.87
C HIS A 272 2.25 -9.88 2.96
N LYS A 273 2.82 -10.18 4.13
CA LYS A 273 2.94 -9.21 5.23
C LYS A 273 3.68 -7.96 4.82
N ILE A 274 4.87 -8.12 4.21
CA ILE A 274 5.71 -6.96 3.91
C ILE A 274 5.15 -6.08 2.80
N LYS A 275 4.49 -6.68 1.80
CA LYS A 275 3.81 -5.91 0.75
C LYS A 275 2.63 -5.12 1.31
N PHE A 276 1.89 -5.71 2.25
CA PHE A 276 0.77 -5.02 2.88
C PHE A 276 1.27 -3.91 3.81
N ALA A 277 2.29 -4.17 4.64
CA ALA A 277 2.94 -3.17 5.46
C ALA A 277 3.45 -1.99 4.63
N ALA A 278 4.15 -2.25 3.52
CA ALA A 278 4.62 -1.21 2.61
C ALA A 278 3.48 -0.36 2.02
N PHE A 279 2.35 -0.99 1.66
CA PHE A 279 1.16 -0.26 1.22
C PHE A 279 0.61 0.66 2.33
N LEU A 280 0.53 0.17 3.57
CA LEU A 280 0.04 0.94 4.71
C LEU A 280 0.93 2.14 5.06
N LEU A 281 2.24 2.07 4.78
CA LEU A 281 3.18 3.19 5.00
C LEU A 281 3.19 4.21 3.86
N ASP A 282 2.93 3.76 2.63
CA ASP A 282 3.04 4.61 1.42
C ASP A 282 1.86 5.58 1.26
N LYS A 283 0.65 5.16 1.64
CA LYS A 283 -0.55 5.96 1.40
C LYS A 283 -0.63 7.14 2.35
N THR A 284 -1.04 8.29 1.81
CA THR A 284 -1.21 9.53 2.59
C THR A 284 -2.64 9.72 3.10
N LYS A 285 -3.60 9.00 2.52
CA LYS A 285 -4.98 9.01 2.99
C LYS A 285 -5.04 8.29 4.34
N PRO A 286 -5.55 8.91 5.42
CA PRO A 286 -5.59 8.30 6.75
C PRO A 286 -6.19 6.90 6.77
N TRP A 287 -7.20 6.65 5.93
CA TRP A 287 -7.87 5.35 5.76
C TRP A 287 -6.97 4.18 5.40
N TYR A 288 -5.89 4.43 4.66
CA TYR A 288 -4.95 3.42 4.19
C TYR A 288 -3.55 3.65 4.77
N HIS A 289 -3.41 4.65 5.65
CA HIS A 289 -2.16 5.00 6.30
C HIS A 289 -2.19 4.52 7.74
N ASP A 290 -1.61 3.35 7.98
CA ASP A 290 -1.61 2.72 9.29
C ASP A 290 -0.19 2.24 9.65
N PRO A 291 0.66 3.16 10.16
CA PRO A 291 2.03 2.83 10.54
C PRO A 291 2.12 1.81 11.67
N GLY A 292 1.14 1.80 12.60
CA GLY A 292 1.12 0.87 13.73
C GLY A 292 0.90 -0.57 13.27
N ARG A 293 -0.10 -0.80 12.42
CA ARG A 293 -0.30 -2.12 11.82
C ARG A 293 0.82 -2.53 10.88
N ALA A 294 1.36 -1.58 10.12
CA ALA A 294 2.51 -1.82 9.25
C ALA A 294 3.73 -2.30 10.05
N LEU A 295 3.98 -1.72 11.24
CA LEU A 295 5.06 -2.12 12.12
C LEU A 295 4.92 -3.58 12.53
N ILE A 296 3.76 -3.99 13.06
CA ILE A 296 3.50 -5.38 13.49
C ILE A 296 3.76 -6.35 12.33
N LEU A 297 3.21 -6.06 11.16
CA LEU A 297 3.37 -6.91 9.97
C LEU A 297 4.83 -6.98 9.50
N ALA A 298 5.57 -5.87 9.57
CA ALA A 298 6.97 -5.81 9.17
C ALA A 298 7.87 -6.56 10.16
N GLU A 299 7.64 -6.43 11.47
CA GLU A 299 8.34 -7.19 12.52
C GLU A 299 8.14 -8.69 12.32
N GLU A 300 6.90 -9.13 12.14
CA GLU A 300 6.57 -10.52 11.88
C GLU A 300 7.21 -11.04 10.57
N ALA A 301 7.26 -10.22 9.52
CA ALA A 301 7.89 -10.59 8.26
C ALA A 301 9.41 -10.73 8.40
N VAL A 302 10.08 -9.80 9.08
CA VAL A 302 11.53 -9.82 9.33
C VAL A 302 11.92 -10.99 10.23
N ALA A 303 11.09 -11.33 11.21
CA ALA A 303 11.30 -12.50 12.07
C ALA A 303 11.26 -13.82 11.29
N LEU A 304 10.46 -13.90 10.22
CA LEU A 304 10.38 -15.06 9.33
C LEU A 304 11.51 -15.06 8.29
N GLU A 305 11.71 -13.93 7.62
CA GLU A 305 12.70 -13.79 6.55
C GLU A 305 13.27 -12.36 6.50
N PRO A 306 14.48 -12.14 7.04
CA PRO A 306 15.11 -10.82 7.12
C PRO A 306 15.74 -10.41 5.78
N GLU A 307 14.92 -10.25 4.76
CA GLU A 307 15.36 -9.75 3.46
C GLU A 307 15.62 -8.23 3.48
N THR A 308 16.49 -7.76 2.59
CA THR A 308 16.81 -6.33 2.44
C THR A 308 15.55 -5.46 2.32
N TYR A 309 14.55 -5.89 1.54
CA TYR A 309 13.31 -5.13 1.40
C TYR A 309 12.50 -5.09 2.71
N SER A 310 12.42 -6.21 3.42
CA SER A 310 11.72 -6.32 4.69
C SER A 310 12.33 -5.43 5.77
N LEU A 311 13.66 -5.42 5.87
CA LEU A 311 14.38 -4.56 6.80
C LEU A 311 14.13 -3.06 6.53
N ARG A 312 14.03 -2.64 5.26
CA ARG A 312 13.72 -1.24 4.91
C ARG A 312 12.30 -0.84 5.25
N VAL A 313 11.34 -1.73 5.00
CA VAL A 313 9.93 -1.48 5.34
C VAL A 313 9.75 -1.43 6.86
N LEU A 314 10.45 -2.29 7.62
CA LEU A 314 10.48 -2.22 9.08
C LEU A 314 11.10 -0.90 9.58
N ALA A 315 12.23 -0.47 9.01
CA ALA A 315 12.86 0.80 9.36
C ALA A 315 11.91 2.00 9.11
N GLU A 316 11.20 2.02 7.97
CA GLU A 316 10.22 3.06 7.67
C GLU A 316 9.03 3.01 8.64
N ALA A 317 8.54 1.82 9.01
CA ALA A 317 7.47 1.67 10.00
C ALA A 317 7.90 2.23 11.36
N LEU A 318 9.06 1.82 11.88
CA LEU A 318 9.63 2.30 13.14
C LEU A 318 9.79 3.83 13.15
N TYR A 319 10.25 4.39 12.04
CA TYR A 319 10.39 5.84 11.92
C TYR A 319 9.03 6.55 12.00
N GLN A 320 8.03 6.06 11.28
CA GLN A 320 6.69 6.65 11.28
C GLN A 320 5.94 6.47 12.60
N THR A 321 6.25 5.44 13.38
CA THR A 321 5.72 5.23 14.74
C THR A 321 6.52 5.94 15.83
N GLY A 322 7.65 6.58 15.48
CA GLY A 322 8.42 7.45 16.37
C GLY A 322 9.67 6.81 17.00
N ASP A 323 10.00 5.56 16.70
CA ASP A 323 11.24 4.91 17.14
C ASP A 323 12.37 5.14 16.13
N ALA A 324 12.84 6.39 16.08
CA ALA A 324 13.83 6.82 15.10
C ALA A 324 15.23 6.19 15.31
N GLU A 325 15.55 5.72 16.52
CA GLU A 325 16.84 5.07 16.77
C GLU A 325 16.84 3.64 16.24
N GLN A 326 15.81 2.84 16.55
CA GLN A 326 15.69 1.49 15.96
C GLN A 326 15.54 1.54 14.45
N ALA A 327 14.83 2.54 13.90
CA ALA A 327 14.72 2.74 12.47
C ALA A 327 16.10 2.88 11.79
N LYS A 328 17.06 3.59 12.40
CA LYS A 328 18.42 3.72 11.88
C LYS A 328 19.16 2.39 11.90
N ASP A 329 19.03 1.62 12.98
CA ASP A 329 19.70 0.34 13.12
C ASP A 329 19.23 -0.65 12.04
N PHE A 330 17.92 -0.77 11.82
CA PHE A 330 17.37 -1.65 10.77
C PHE A 330 17.68 -1.15 9.36
N GLN A 331 17.72 0.17 9.15
CA GLN A 331 18.16 0.74 7.87
C GLN A 331 19.63 0.39 7.59
N GLN A 332 20.50 0.48 8.60
CA GLN A 332 21.90 0.12 8.47
C GLN A 332 22.07 -1.38 8.18
N GLN A 333 21.28 -2.24 8.84
CA GLN A 333 21.26 -3.68 8.53
C GLN A 333 20.85 -3.94 7.08
N ALA A 334 19.83 -3.23 6.58
CA ALA A 334 19.39 -3.34 5.20
C ALA A 334 20.50 -2.93 4.20
N ASP A 335 21.21 -1.84 4.49
CA ASP A 335 22.29 -1.34 3.64
C ASP A 335 23.49 -2.31 3.62
N ILE A 336 23.84 -2.91 4.77
CA ILE A 336 24.86 -3.98 4.84
C ILE A 336 24.42 -5.19 4.02
N ALA A 337 23.17 -5.65 4.18
CA ALA A 337 22.64 -6.78 3.41
C ALA A 337 22.64 -6.52 1.90
N LEU A 338 22.33 -5.28 1.49
CA LEU A 338 22.41 -4.85 0.09
C LEU A 338 23.84 -4.91 -0.44
N TYR A 339 24.79 -4.34 0.31
CA TYR A 339 26.21 -4.33 -0.04
C TYR A 339 26.76 -5.76 -0.19
N GLU A 340 26.39 -6.67 0.70
CA GLU A 340 26.76 -8.07 0.58
C GLU A 340 26.15 -8.75 -0.66
N ALA A 341 24.89 -8.46 -0.99
CA ALA A 341 24.22 -9.02 -2.16
C ALA A 341 24.85 -8.51 -3.47
N GLU A 342 25.27 -7.24 -3.52
CA GLU A 342 25.99 -6.65 -4.65
C GLU A 342 27.36 -7.28 -4.86
N ILE A 343 28.16 -7.45 -3.81
CA ILE A 343 29.47 -8.12 -3.88
C ILE A 343 29.33 -9.56 -4.37
N LYS A 344 28.28 -10.27 -3.93
CA LYS A 344 27.99 -11.65 -4.34
C LYS A 344 27.37 -11.77 -5.74
N GLY A 345 27.26 -10.68 -6.50
CA GLY A 345 26.70 -10.67 -7.85
C GLY A 345 25.20 -10.94 -7.94
N ARG A 346 24.47 -10.82 -6.81
CA ARG A 346 23.02 -11.02 -6.70
C ARG A 346 22.22 -9.70 -6.70
N GLY A 347 22.91 -8.56 -6.68
CA GLY A 347 22.30 -7.23 -6.66
C GLY A 347 21.69 -6.80 -8.00
N ARG A 348 20.42 -7.16 -8.25
CA ARG A 348 19.54 -6.36 -9.12
C ARG A 348 18.35 -5.89 -8.30
N LEU A 349 18.36 -4.63 -7.90
CA LEU A 349 17.14 -3.95 -7.48
C LEU A 349 16.79 -2.86 -8.49
N ARG A 350 15.65 -3.06 -9.16
CA ARG A 350 14.88 -1.96 -9.76
C ARG A 350 14.57 -0.98 -8.64
N GLY A 351 14.81 0.31 -8.86
CA GLY A 351 14.47 1.37 -7.93
C GLY A 351 12.98 1.31 -7.58
N ILE A 352 12.67 0.80 -6.39
CA ILE A 352 11.36 0.95 -5.76
C ILE A 352 11.54 2.11 -4.79
N GLY A 353 11.03 3.27 -5.20
CA GLY A 353 11.02 4.48 -4.37
C GLY A 353 10.06 4.32 -3.20
N ILE A 354 10.52 3.72 -2.11
CA ILE A 354 10.04 4.02 -0.77
C ILE A 354 11.24 4.67 -0.08
N LEU A 355 11.50 5.93 -0.41
CA LEU A 355 12.63 6.69 0.10
C LEU A 355 12.12 7.97 0.76
N ARG A 356 11.34 7.86 1.83
CA ARG A 356 11.22 8.95 2.80
C ARG A 356 12.36 8.90 3.80
N PHE A 357 12.74 7.71 4.27
CA PHE A 357 13.88 7.55 5.18
C PHE A 357 15.27 7.79 4.55
N SER A 358 15.44 7.71 3.22
CA SER A 358 16.77 7.72 2.58
C SER A 358 17.35 9.09 2.19
N LYS A 359 16.75 10.23 2.55
CA LYS A 359 17.38 11.54 2.23
C LYS A 359 17.51 12.54 3.37
N ASN A 360 16.74 12.42 4.45
CA ASN A 360 16.72 13.43 5.49
C ASN A 360 16.83 12.82 6.89
N GLY A 361 17.91 12.11 7.21
CA GLY A 361 18.28 11.76 8.59
C GLY A 361 18.54 12.96 9.52
N ARG A 362 17.86 14.10 9.29
CA ARG A 362 17.77 15.25 10.18
C ARG A 362 16.44 15.18 10.90
N VAL A 363 16.55 15.03 12.22
CA VAL A 363 15.56 15.31 13.24
C VAL A 363 14.67 16.49 12.80
N VAL A 364 13.43 16.20 12.42
CA VAL A 364 12.35 17.19 12.47
C VAL A 364 11.68 16.93 13.83
N PRO A 365 11.82 17.83 14.81
CA PRO A 365 11.15 17.65 16.09
C PRO A 365 9.63 17.67 15.86
N PRO A 366 8.84 16.96 16.70
CA PRO A 366 7.39 16.98 16.59
C PRO A 366 6.89 18.42 16.66
N VAL A 367 5.96 18.75 15.76
CA VAL A 367 5.26 20.03 15.72
C VAL A 367 4.55 20.21 17.06
N SER A 368 5.00 21.18 17.84
CA SER A 368 4.38 21.59 19.09
C SER A 368 2.96 22.10 18.83
N GLY A 369 1.96 21.26 19.04
CA GLY A 369 0.58 21.72 19.28
C GLY A 369 0.49 22.44 20.63
N PRO A 370 -0.34 23.49 20.76
CA PRO A 370 -0.46 24.25 21.99
C PRO A 370 -1.19 23.40 23.03
N GLY A 371 -0.46 22.74 23.93
CA GLY A 371 -1.07 22.00 25.04
C GLY A 371 -0.17 21.04 25.83
N SER A 372 1.07 20.79 25.42
CA SER A 372 1.94 19.86 26.16
C SER A 372 2.65 20.56 27.34
N VAL A 373 2.09 20.36 28.53
CA VAL A 373 2.76 20.56 29.82
C VAL A 373 4.07 19.77 29.83
N ALA A 374 5.17 20.45 30.11
CA ALA A 374 6.50 19.83 30.21
C ALA A 374 6.52 18.72 31.28
N PRO A 375 7.19 17.57 31.04
CA PRO A 375 7.39 16.59 32.09
C PRO A 375 8.38 17.17 33.12
N GLN A 376 7.92 17.28 34.37
CA GLN A 376 8.78 17.48 35.53
C GLN A 376 9.81 16.35 35.58
N LYS A 377 11.08 16.71 35.74
CA LYS A 377 12.14 15.79 36.17
C LYS A 377 11.76 15.20 37.54
N SER A 378 11.35 13.94 37.59
CA SER A 378 11.64 13.08 38.73
C SER A 378 13.10 12.62 38.55
N GLY A 379 14.03 12.92 39.44
CA GLY A 379 13.95 12.68 40.88
C GLY A 379 14.60 11.32 41.12
N THR A 380 15.93 11.32 41.25
CA THR A 380 16.74 10.22 41.77
C THR A 380 16.13 9.69 43.06
N ALA A 381 15.77 8.41 43.08
CA ALA A 381 15.47 7.66 44.29
C ALA A 381 16.45 6.48 44.36
N GLU A 382 17.45 6.64 45.22
CA GLU A 382 18.26 5.55 45.73
C GLU A 382 17.38 4.60 46.59
N TRP A 383 17.80 3.35 46.60
CA TRP A 383 17.16 2.15 47.14
C TRP A 383 16.91 2.19 48.66
N PRO A 384 15.97 1.35 49.14
CA PRO A 384 16.23 0.57 50.35
C PRO A 384 15.99 -0.92 50.11
N GLY A 385 16.93 -1.76 50.57
CA GLY A 385 16.76 -3.20 50.60
C GLY A 385 18.01 -3.89 51.14
N ASP A 386 17.98 -4.15 52.45
CA ASP A 386 18.65 -5.18 53.27
C ASP A 386 20.15 -5.49 53.09
#